data_AF-A0A842R5X4-F1
#
_entry.id   AF-A0A842R5X4-F1
#
_cell.length_a   1.000
_cell.length_b   1.000
_cell.length_c   1.000
_cell.angle_alpha   90.00
_cell.angle_beta   90.00
_cell.angle_gamma   90.00
#
_symmetry.space_group_name_H-M   'P 1'
#
loop_
_entity.id
_entity.type
_entity.pdbx_description
1 polymer ?
#
loop_
_entity_poly.entity_id
_entity_poly.type
_entity_poly.pdbx_seq_one_letter_code
_entity_poly.pdbx_strand_id
1 'polypeptide(L)'
;MAKKKSDNGKKDDSNTEKADVPAIPNEKWDITLVLDEITQEIEIIDVEKLFSAYLTVRRKFFDDLLSRITGIKHYTVGKGIDKVIGVDGEDWTKNPWVLIMARDVKDGAVFWLLFKREQNLSGTLVGVGPSEFLGALVRLFPEDVEARNEYIKKILIWLTIEPGKWQNIGVFIPNWF
;
A
#
# COMPACT_ATOMS: atom_id res chain seq x y z
N MET A 1 -23.98 69.00 -1.94
CA MET A 1 -22.55 68.68 -2.15
C MET A 1 -22.16 67.53 -1.21
N ALA A 2 -21.62 66.45 -1.81
CA ALA A 2 -20.69 65.42 -1.31
C ALA A 2 -20.80 64.91 0.16
N LYS A 3 -21.25 63.66 0.41
CA LYS A 3 -20.48 62.38 0.52
C LYS A 3 -19.40 62.32 1.63
N LYS A 4 -19.61 61.46 2.63
CA LYS A 4 -18.77 60.25 2.86
C LYS A 4 -19.40 59.32 3.92
N LYS A 5 -19.72 58.09 3.47
CA LYS A 5 -19.86 56.89 4.29
C LYS A 5 -18.45 56.38 4.63
N SER A 6 -18.26 55.80 5.81
CA SER A 6 -17.18 54.86 6.08
C SER A 6 -17.77 53.61 6.74
N ASP A 7 -17.92 52.59 5.90
CA ASP A 7 -17.98 51.17 6.24
C ASP A 7 -16.81 50.80 7.16
N ASN A 8 -17.08 50.03 8.20
CA ASN A 8 -16.03 49.24 8.86
C ASN A 8 -16.33 47.77 8.60
N GLY A 9 -15.77 47.29 7.48
CA GLY A 9 -15.87 45.92 7.01
C GLY A 9 -15.12 44.96 7.93
N LYS A 10 -15.85 43.93 8.35
CA LYS A 10 -15.40 42.67 8.91
C LYS A 10 -14.42 42.01 7.94
N LYS A 11 -13.18 41.74 8.38
CA LYS A 11 -12.26 40.82 7.68
C LYS A 11 -12.14 39.54 8.51
N ASP A 12 -12.97 38.57 8.12
CA ASP A 12 -12.75 37.17 8.46
C ASP A 12 -11.65 36.67 7.49
N ASP A 13 -10.37 36.82 7.88
CA ASP A 13 -9.24 36.25 7.14
C ASP A 13 -9.11 34.76 7.49
N SER A 14 -9.96 33.92 6.89
CA SER A 14 -9.71 32.47 6.84
C SER A 14 -8.71 32.18 5.72
N ASN A 15 -7.44 32.50 5.95
CA ASN A 15 -6.36 32.03 5.11
C ASN A 15 -6.03 30.58 5.51
N THR A 16 -6.80 29.63 4.99
CA THR A 16 -6.43 28.21 5.06
C THR A 16 -5.30 27.99 4.07
N GLU A 17 -4.08 28.17 4.55
CA GLU A 17 -2.86 27.73 3.88
C GLU A 17 -3.06 26.26 3.52
N LYS A 18 -3.26 25.98 2.22
CA LYS A 18 -3.33 24.60 1.73
C LYS A 18 -1.94 24.01 2.00
N ALA A 19 -1.82 23.25 3.09
CA ALA A 19 -0.63 22.46 3.34
C ALA A 19 -0.32 21.68 2.06
N ASP A 20 0.90 21.88 1.56
CA ASP A 20 1.39 21.22 0.35
C ASP A 20 1.36 19.71 0.63
N VAL A 21 0.49 18.97 -0.06
CA VAL A 21 0.39 17.52 0.16
C VAL A 21 1.68 16.91 -0.36
N PRO A 22 2.46 16.17 0.45
CA PRO A 22 3.72 15.64 -0.01
C PRO A 22 3.51 14.76 -1.24
N ALA A 23 4.36 14.98 -2.24
CA ALA A 23 4.28 14.24 -3.49
C ALA A 23 4.52 12.75 -3.24
N ILE A 24 3.77 11.91 -3.96
CA ILE A 24 4.04 10.47 -3.99
C ILE A 24 5.43 10.26 -4.62
N PRO A 25 6.30 9.40 -4.04
CA PRO A 25 7.59 9.09 -4.64
C PRO A 25 7.45 8.56 -6.07
N ASN A 26 8.44 8.85 -6.91
CA ASN A 26 8.47 8.35 -8.29
C ASN A 26 9.15 6.97 -8.39
N GLU A 27 9.87 6.56 -7.34
CA GLU A 27 10.51 5.25 -7.26
C GLU A 27 9.46 4.16 -7.22
N LYS A 28 9.55 3.21 -8.15
CA LYS A 28 8.57 2.15 -8.33
C LYS A 28 9.22 0.81 -8.65
N TRP A 29 8.50 -0.23 -8.28
CA TRP A 29 8.73 -1.62 -8.63
C TRP A 29 7.77 -1.99 -9.75
N ASP A 30 8.28 -2.52 -10.86
CA ASP A 30 7.45 -3.01 -11.95
C ASP A 30 7.28 -4.53 -11.81
N ILE A 31 6.04 -4.98 -11.66
CA ILE A 31 5.71 -6.39 -11.41
C ILE A 31 4.89 -6.92 -12.59
N THR A 32 5.37 -8.00 -13.20
CA THR A 32 4.59 -8.79 -14.16
C THR A 32 3.91 -9.92 -13.42
N LEU A 33 2.58 -9.95 -13.50
CA LEU A 33 1.74 -11.02 -13.00
C LEU A 33 1.24 -11.88 -14.16
N VAL A 34 1.32 -13.20 -14.00
CA VAL A 34 0.76 -14.18 -14.94
C VAL A 34 -0.17 -15.10 -14.16
N LEU A 35 -1.47 -14.99 -14.42
CA LEU A 35 -2.52 -15.79 -13.80
C LEU A 35 -3.30 -16.48 -14.91
N ASP A 36 -3.13 -17.80 -15.01
CA ASP A 36 -3.64 -18.60 -16.12
C ASP A 36 -3.19 -18.04 -17.50
N GLU A 37 -4.13 -17.57 -18.32
CA GLU A 37 -3.85 -16.97 -19.64
C GLU A 37 -3.77 -15.43 -19.60
N ILE A 38 -3.85 -14.83 -18.41
CA ILE A 38 -3.86 -13.38 -18.22
C ILE A 38 -2.49 -12.91 -17.75
N THR A 39 -1.87 -12.05 -18.54
CA THR A 39 -0.68 -11.29 -18.14
C THR A 39 -1.08 -9.87 -17.79
N GLN A 40 -0.65 -9.39 -16.62
CA GLN A 40 -0.88 -8.02 -16.16
C GLN A 40 0.42 -7.41 -15.65
N GLU A 41 0.71 -6.18 -16.05
CA GLU A 41 1.78 -5.39 -15.46
C GLU A 41 1.18 -4.42 -14.43
N ILE A 42 1.80 -4.35 -13.26
CA ILE A 42 1.42 -3.41 -12.21
C ILE A 42 2.64 -2.65 -11.72
N GLU A 43 2.41 -1.42 -11.30
CA GLU A 43 3.41 -0.56 -10.66
C GLU A 43 3.13 -0.49 -9.16
N ILE A 44 4.18 -0.68 -8.36
CA ILE A 44 4.12 -0.60 -6.91
C ILE A 44 5.12 0.46 -6.44
N ILE A 45 4.64 1.46 -5.70
CA ILE A 45 5.48 2.57 -5.26
C ILE A 45 6.39 2.12 -4.12
N ASP A 46 7.66 2.49 -4.19
CA ASP A 46 8.62 2.23 -3.13
C ASP A 46 8.27 2.99 -1.85
N VAL A 47 8.36 2.28 -0.73
CA VAL A 47 7.89 2.80 0.56
C VAL A 47 8.97 3.49 1.38
N GLU A 48 10.26 3.36 1.04
CA GLU A 48 11.35 3.84 1.90
C GLU A 48 11.22 5.33 2.21
N LYS A 49 11.02 6.14 1.18
CA LYS A 49 10.90 7.60 1.33
C LYS A 49 9.63 8.01 2.06
N LEU A 50 8.53 7.28 1.88
CA LEU A 50 7.25 7.65 2.46
C LEU A 50 7.13 7.27 3.94
N PHE A 51 7.78 6.17 4.32
CA PHE A 51 7.71 5.59 5.66
C PHE A 51 9.01 5.75 6.45
N SER A 52 10.00 6.46 5.90
CA SER A 52 11.36 6.70 6.42
C SER A 52 12.26 5.47 6.59
N ALA A 53 11.68 4.27 6.53
CA ALA A 53 12.36 2.99 6.53
C ALA A 53 11.41 1.90 6.03
N TYR A 54 11.98 0.78 5.58
CA TYR A 54 11.18 -0.40 5.26
C TYR A 54 10.62 -1.07 6.53
N LEU A 55 9.32 -1.36 6.52
CA LEU A 55 8.67 -2.07 7.62
C LEU A 55 9.01 -3.57 7.56
N THR A 56 9.64 -4.08 8.62
CA THR A 56 9.86 -5.53 8.77
C THR A 56 8.69 -6.18 9.49
N VAL A 57 8.11 -7.20 8.85
CA VAL A 57 6.99 -7.98 9.34
C VAL A 57 7.45 -9.38 9.75
N ARG A 58 7.14 -9.78 10.97
CA ARG A 58 7.60 -11.05 11.55
C ARG A 58 6.95 -12.25 10.85
N ARG A 59 7.65 -13.39 10.86
CA ARG A 59 7.15 -14.69 10.37
C ARG A 59 5.72 -15.01 10.81
N LYS A 60 5.41 -14.76 12.09
CA LYS A 60 4.08 -15.02 12.67
C LYS A 60 2.94 -14.42 11.85
N PHE A 61 3.09 -13.21 11.30
CA PHE A 61 2.04 -12.61 10.48
C PHE A 61 1.72 -13.47 9.25
N PHE A 62 2.75 -13.96 8.55
CA PHE A 62 2.56 -14.78 7.35
C PHE A 62 1.98 -16.16 7.70
N ASP A 63 2.41 -16.75 8.82
CA ASP A 63 1.82 -18.00 9.34
C ASP A 63 0.34 -17.80 9.69
N ASP A 64 0.00 -16.71 10.39
CA ASP A 64 -1.38 -16.37 10.75
C ASP A 64 -2.22 -16.10 9.49
N LEU A 65 -1.70 -15.35 8.52
CA LEU A 65 -2.37 -15.09 7.23
C LEU A 65 -2.66 -16.40 6.48
N LEU A 66 -1.68 -17.30 6.39
CA LEU A 66 -1.86 -18.60 5.74
C LEU A 66 -2.94 -19.44 6.42
N SER A 67 -3.02 -19.42 7.75
CA SER A 67 -4.06 -20.12 8.49
C SER A 67 -5.48 -19.60 8.22
N ARG A 68 -5.63 -18.34 7.78
CA ARG A 68 -6.92 -17.75 7.41
C ARG A 68 -7.32 -18.08 5.99
N ILE A 69 -6.36 -18.07 5.08
CA ILE A 69 -6.55 -18.42 3.67
C ILE A 69 -7.23 -19.78 3.54
N THR A 70 -6.76 -20.78 4.28
CA THR A 70 -7.24 -22.17 4.15
C THR A 70 -8.69 -22.37 4.62
N GLY A 71 -9.29 -21.39 5.31
CA GLY A 71 -10.63 -21.49 5.88
C GLY A 71 -11.70 -20.61 5.23
N ILE A 72 -11.37 -19.74 4.27
CA ILE A 72 -12.26 -18.64 3.85
C ILE A 72 -12.33 -18.52 2.32
N LYS A 73 -13.56 -18.54 1.77
CA LYS A 73 -13.85 -18.51 0.32
C LYS A 73 -13.42 -17.23 -0.42
N HIS A 74 -13.04 -16.17 0.29
CA HIS A 74 -12.68 -14.87 -0.29
C HIS A 74 -11.17 -14.70 -0.53
N TYR A 75 -10.38 -15.73 -0.24
CA TYR A 75 -8.95 -15.73 -0.50
C TYR A 75 -8.63 -16.53 -1.77
N THR A 76 -7.76 -15.96 -2.60
CA THR A 76 -7.12 -16.63 -3.72
C THR A 76 -5.63 -16.67 -3.44
N VAL A 77 -5.03 -17.86 -3.49
CA VAL A 77 -3.56 -18.00 -3.48
C VAL A 77 -3.13 -18.49 -4.85
N GLY A 78 -2.16 -17.79 -5.43
CA GLY A 78 -1.66 -18.11 -6.77
C GLY A 78 -0.16 -18.02 -6.86
N LYS A 79 0.41 -18.91 -7.67
CA LYS A 79 1.72 -18.70 -8.28
C LYS A 79 1.49 -17.73 -9.43
N GLY A 80 1.88 -16.47 -9.26
CA GLY A 80 1.47 -15.40 -10.16
C GLY A 80 2.54 -14.36 -10.45
N ILE A 81 3.56 -14.23 -9.62
CA ILE A 81 4.64 -13.25 -9.89
C ILE A 81 5.60 -13.89 -10.91
N ASP A 82 5.67 -13.31 -12.12
CA ASP A 82 6.52 -13.77 -13.22
C ASP A 82 7.80 -12.93 -13.36
N LYS A 83 7.73 -11.63 -13.05
CA LYS A 83 8.87 -10.74 -13.13
C LYS A 83 8.80 -9.62 -12.10
N VAL A 84 9.95 -9.24 -11.56
CA VAL A 84 10.10 -8.09 -10.65
C VAL A 84 11.31 -7.27 -11.08
N ILE A 85 11.06 -6.04 -11.52
CA ILE A 85 12.10 -5.04 -11.79
C ILE A 85 12.15 -4.06 -10.62
N GLY A 86 13.35 -3.86 -10.08
CA GLY A 86 13.59 -2.98 -8.95
C GLY A 86 13.54 -1.50 -9.31
N VAL A 87 13.51 -0.65 -8.29
CA VAL A 87 13.60 0.82 -8.42
C VAL A 87 14.90 1.29 -9.09
N ASP A 88 15.93 0.43 -9.06
CA ASP A 88 17.23 0.59 -9.69
C ASP A 88 17.26 0.11 -11.16
N GLY A 89 16.15 -0.46 -11.65
CA GLY A 89 16.06 -1.09 -12.96
C GLY A 89 16.70 -2.48 -13.04
N GLU A 90 17.21 -3.03 -11.93
CA GLU A 90 17.77 -4.37 -11.90
C GLU A 90 16.67 -5.44 -11.90
N ASP A 91 17.03 -6.64 -12.35
CA ASP A 91 16.13 -7.80 -12.30
C ASP A 91 16.20 -8.47 -10.92
N TRP A 92 15.16 -8.25 -10.12
CA TRP A 92 15.02 -8.81 -8.79
C TRP A 92 14.12 -10.06 -8.76
N THR A 93 13.73 -10.58 -9.92
CA THR A 93 12.77 -11.68 -10.06
C THR A 93 13.11 -12.85 -9.15
N LYS A 94 14.37 -13.29 -9.08
CA LYS A 94 14.80 -14.47 -8.29
C LYS A 94 14.72 -14.33 -6.76
N ASN A 95 14.26 -13.20 -6.24
CA ASN A 95 14.03 -13.03 -4.80
C ASN A 95 12.71 -13.72 -4.36
N PRO A 96 12.60 -14.08 -3.08
CA PRO A 96 11.39 -14.71 -2.55
C PRO A 96 10.32 -13.64 -2.28
N TRP A 97 9.44 -13.40 -3.24
CA TRP A 97 8.40 -12.38 -3.16
C TRP A 97 7.08 -12.88 -2.57
N VAL A 98 6.34 -11.99 -1.93
CA VAL A 98 4.92 -12.17 -1.60
C VAL A 98 4.19 -10.87 -1.91
N LEU A 99 3.19 -10.93 -2.78
CA LEU A 99 2.31 -9.82 -3.08
C LEU A 99 0.93 -10.09 -2.49
N ILE A 100 0.44 -9.18 -1.65
CA ILE A 100 -0.91 -9.24 -1.11
C ILE A 100 -1.74 -8.15 -1.77
N MET A 101 -2.88 -8.50 -2.33
CA MET A 101 -3.87 -7.57 -2.85
C MET A 101 -5.18 -7.76 -2.10
N ALA A 102 -5.86 -6.68 -1.73
CA ALA A 102 -7.19 -6.77 -1.15
C ALA A 102 -7.99 -5.49 -1.40
N ARG A 103 -9.31 -5.61 -1.21
CA ARG A 103 -10.24 -4.49 -1.22
C ARG A 103 -10.99 -4.41 0.11
N ASP A 104 -11.01 -3.25 0.75
CA ASP A 104 -11.87 -3.00 1.90
C ASP A 104 -13.35 -3.01 1.49
N VAL A 105 -14.19 -3.74 2.21
CA VAL A 105 -15.62 -3.87 1.92
C VAL A 105 -16.38 -2.58 2.22
N LYS A 106 -15.94 -1.83 3.23
CA LYS A 106 -16.68 -0.68 3.76
C LYS A 106 -16.48 0.56 2.90
N ASP A 107 -15.24 0.90 2.58
CA ASP A 107 -14.90 2.11 1.82
C ASP A 107 -14.48 1.82 0.37
N GLY A 108 -14.33 0.53 0.02
CA GLY A 108 -13.97 0.11 -1.32
C GLY A 108 -12.49 0.30 -1.66
N ALA A 109 -11.65 0.72 -0.71
CA ALA A 109 -10.24 0.98 -0.94
C ALA A 109 -9.51 -0.30 -1.36
N VAL A 110 -8.81 -0.24 -2.49
CA VAL A 110 -7.96 -1.32 -2.98
C VAL A 110 -6.53 -1.03 -2.55
N PHE A 111 -5.82 -2.03 -2.06
CA PHE A 111 -4.41 -1.91 -1.72
C PHE A 111 -3.63 -3.15 -2.10
N TRP A 112 -2.35 -2.95 -2.40
CA TRP A 112 -1.36 -3.94 -2.75
C TRP A 112 -0.14 -3.75 -1.86
N LEU A 113 0.37 -4.83 -1.27
CA LEU A 113 1.55 -4.84 -0.41
C LEU A 113 2.55 -5.84 -0.97
N LEU A 114 3.72 -5.36 -1.37
CA LEU A 114 4.81 -6.20 -1.88
C LEU A 114 5.85 -6.43 -0.79
N PHE A 115 6.09 -7.70 -0.48
CA PHE A 115 7.08 -8.13 0.50
C PHE A 115 8.21 -8.91 -0.14
N LYS A 116 9.46 -8.55 0.20
CA LYS A 116 10.61 -9.43 0.05
C LYS A 116 10.73 -10.31 1.29
N ARG A 117 10.74 -11.63 1.14
CA ARG A 117 10.92 -12.58 2.24
C ARG A 117 12.39 -12.73 2.59
N GLU A 118 12.66 -12.97 3.86
CA GLU A 118 14.00 -13.17 4.39
C GLU A 118 14.21 -14.63 4.82
N GLN A 119 15.46 -15.05 5.03
CA GLN A 119 15.80 -16.45 5.37
C GLN A 119 15.14 -16.93 6.67
N ASN A 120 14.97 -16.03 7.65
CA ASN A 120 14.28 -16.30 8.91
C ASN A 120 12.73 -16.33 8.75
N LEU A 121 12.24 -16.25 7.51
CA LEU A 121 10.83 -16.20 7.15
C LEU A 121 10.12 -14.94 7.67
N SER A 122 10.82 -13.85 7.98
CA SER A 122 10.20 -12.51 8.02
C SER A 122 10.02 -11.97 6.60
N GLY A 123 9.30 -10.85 6.48
CA GLY A 123 9.17 -10.14 5.21
C GLY A 123 9.38 -8.65 5.40
N THR A 124 10.08 -8.03 4.47
CA THR A 124 10.29 -6.58 4.39
C THR A 124 9.26 -6.03 3.41
N LEU A 125 8.39 -5.12 3.86
CA LEU A 125 7.49 -4.39 2.99
C LEU A 125 8.32 -3.41 2.15
N VAL A 126 8.45 -3.67 0.86
CA VAL A 126 9.24 -2.83 -0.06
C VAL A 126 8.38 -1.88 -0.88
N GLY A 127 7.09 -2.21 -1.04
CA GLY A 127 6.25 -1.50 -1.98
C GLY A 127 4.77 -1.50 -1.58
N VAL A 128 4.10 -0.38 -1.86
CA VAL A 128 2.65 -0.22 -1.69
C VAL A 128 2.03 0.28 -2.99
N GLY A 129 0.92 -0.35 -3.38
CA GLY A 129 0.10 0.07 -4.51
C GLY A 129 -1.40 -0.05 -4.21
N PRO A 130 -2.25 0.28 -5.17
CA PRO A 130 -1.92 1.13 -6.31
C PRO A 130 -1.60 2.56 -5.83
N SER A 131 -1.11 3.44 -6.71
CA SER A 131 -0.69 4.80 -6.33
C SER A 131 -1.83 5.62 -5.70
N GLU A 132 -3.09 5.34 -6.06
CA GLU A 132 -4.27 5.97 -5.49
C GLU A 132 -4.45 5.68 -4.00
N PHE A 133 -4.14 4.44 -3.57
CA PHE A 133 -4.17 4.07 -2.15
C PHE A 133 -3.14 4.87 -1.37
N LEU A 134 -1.93 5.00 -1.93
CA LEU A 134 -0.87 5.79 -1.32
C LEU A 134 -1.23 7.27 -1.26
N GLY A 135 -1.81 7.83 -2.33
CA GLY A 135 -2.31 9.20 -2.36
C GLY A 135 -3.43 9.45 -1.37
N ALA A 136 -4.30 8.47 -1.10
CA ALA A 136 -5.27 8.55 -0.02
C ALA A 136 -4.58 8.56 1.36
N LEU A 137 -3.60 7.68 1.57
CA LEU A 137 -2.85 7.60 2.82
C LEU A 137 -2.10 8.89 3.13
N VAL A 138 -1.45 9.49 2.14
CA VAL A 138 -0.73 10.76 2.28
C VAL A 138 -1.70 11.92 2.53
N ARG A 139 -2.89 11.92 1.94
CA ARG A 139 -3.90 12.95 2.26
C ARG A 139 -4.45 12.81 3.68
N LEU A 140 -4.57 11.59 4.20
CA LEU A 140 -4.98 11.35 5.58
C LEU A 140 -3.89 11.72 6.58
N PHE A 141 -2.62 11.49 6.23
CA PHE A 141 -1.45 11.73 7.07
C PHE A 141 -0.33 12.41 6.28
N PRO A 142 -0.43 13.72 5.97
CA PRO A 142 0.51 14.41 5.08
C PRO A 142 1.95 14.38 5.61
N GLU A 143 2.15 14.80 6.85
CA GLU A 143 3.50 14.90 7.45
C GLU A 143 3.71 13.91 8.61
N ASP A 144 2.77 12.98 8.82
CA ASP A 144 2.80 12.03 9.93
C ASP A 144 3.21 10.64 9.45
N VAL A 145 4.52 10.45 9.30
CA VAL A 145 5.14 9.17 8.94
C VAL A 145 4.75 8.05 9.92
N GLU A 146 4.65 8.37 11.21
CA GLU A 146 4.30 7.36 12.22
C GLU A 146 2.84 6.92 12.07
N ALA A 147 1.91 7.85 11.85
CA ALA A 147 0.52 7.51 11.58
C ALA A 147 0.35 6.68 10.30
N ARG A 148 1.13 6.97 9.24
CA ARG A 148 1.18 6.13 8.03
C ARG A 148 1.64 4.71 8.37
N ASN A 149 2.74 4.59 9.10
CA ASN A 149 3.29 3.29 9.54
C ASN A 149 2.27 2.51 10.39
N GLU A 150 1.65 3.15 11.37
CA GLU A 150 0.61 2.57 12.23
C GLU A 150 -0.62 2.13 11.43
N TYR A 151 -1.00 2.88 10.41
CA TYR A 151 -2.10 2.50 9.52
C TYR A 151 -1.79 1.21 8.74
N ILE A 152 -0.59 1.10 8.16
CA ILE A 152 -0.15 -0.13 7.50
C ILE A 152 -0.10 -1.29 8.48
N LYS A 153 0.45 -1.10 9.68
CA LYS A 153 0.45 -2.14 10.73
C LYS A 153 -0.97 -2.61 11.08
N LYS A 154 -1.95 -1.70 11.17
CA LYS A 154 -3.36 -2.03 11.39
C LYS A 154 -3.93 -2.86 10.24
N ILE A 155 -3.63 -2.52 8.99
CA ILE A 155 -4.03 -3.32 7.82
C ILE A 155 -3.50 -4.75 7.94
N LEU A 156 -2.22 -4.92 8.28
CA LEU A 156 -1.62 -6.24 8.46
C LEU A 156 -2.33 -7.04 9.56
N ILE A 157 -2.62 -6.41 10.70
CA ILE A 157 -3.37 -7.07 11.77
C ILE A 157 -4.76 -7.49 11.25
N TRP A 158 -5.51 -6.57 10.66
CA TRP A 158 -6.87 -6.83 10.16
C TRP A 158 -6.93 -7.89 9.06
N LEU A 159 -5.91 -8.01 8.21
CA LEU A 159 -5.79 -9.11 7.23
C LEU A 159 -5.82 -10.50 7.89
N THR A 160 -5.43 -10.60 9.16
CA THR A 160 -5.35 -11.88 9.91
C THR A 160 -6.47 -12.09 10.92
N ILE A 161 -7.09 -11.03 11.45
CA ILE A 161 -8.11 -11.13 12.51
C ILE A 161 -9.53 -10.73 12.05
N GLU A 162 -9.66 -9.99 10.95
CA GLU A 162 -10.93 -9.49 10.42
C GLU A 162 -11.11 -9.84 8.93
N PRO A 163 -11.15 -11.12 8.54
CA PRO A 163 -11.22 -11.50 7.14
C PRO A 163 -12.49 -10.99 6.43
N GLY A 164 -13.59 -10.81 7.16
CA GLY A 164 -14.84 -10.24 6.62
C GLY A 164 -14.77 -8.75 6.27
N LYS A 165 -13.69 -8.05 6.67
CA LYS A 165 -13.43 -6.66 6.27
C LYS A 165 -13.04 -6.53 4.80
N TRP A 166 -12.62 -7.64 4.19
CA TRP A 166 -11.96 -7.63 2.90
C TRP A 166 -12.72 -8.44 1.85
N GLN A 167 -12.63 -7.99 0.61
CA GLN A 167 -13.05 -8.71 -0.59
C GLN A 167 -11.84 -9.02 -1.46
N ASN A 168 -11.93 -10.17 -2.14
CA ASN A 168 -10.98 -10.63 -3.15
C ASN A 168 -9.53 -10.54 -2.68
N ILE A 169 -9.23 -11.14 -1.52
CA ILE A 169 -7.85 -11.14 -1.02
C ILE A 169 -7.03 -12.07 -1.91
N GLY A 170 -6.13 -11.51 -2.71
CA GLY A 170 -5.13 -12.23 -3.47
C GLY A 170 -3.81 -12.32 -2.71
N VAL A 171 -3.24 -13.51 -2.60
CA VAL A 171 -1.85 -13.70 -2.13
C VAL A 171 -1.08 -14.40 -3.24
N PHE A 172 -0.16 -13.66 -3.85
CA PHE A 172 0.62 -14.12 -5.00
C PHE A 172 2.07 -14.32 -4.62
N ILE A 173 2.62 -15.44 -5.08
CA ILE A 173 4.03 -15.80 -4.93
C ILE A 173 4.67 -15.96 -6.32
N PRO A 174 6.01 -15.97 -6.41
CA PRO A 174 6.74 -16.40 -7.59
C PRO A 174 6.20 -17.64 -8.30
N ASN A 175 6.20 -17.63 -9.64
CA ASN A 175 5.73 -18.77 -10.43
C ASN A 175 6.76 -19.90 -10.61
N TRP A 176 8.02 -19.67 -10.25
CA TRP A 176 9.12 -20.64 -10.32
C TRP A 176 9.45 -21.33 -8.98
N PHE A 177 8.66 -21.10 -7.93
CA PHE A 177 8.76 -21.84 -6.66
C PHE A 177 7.99 -23.16 -6.69
#